data_AF-A0AAW0JD63-F1
#
_entry.id   AF-A0AAW0JD63-F1
#
_cell.length_a   1.000
_cell.length_b   1.000
_cell.length_c   1.000
_cell.angle_alpha   90.00
_cell.angle_beta   90.00
_cell.angle_gamma   90.00
#
_symmetry.space_group_name_H-M   'P 1'
#
loop_
_entity.id
_entity.type
_entity.pdbx_description
1 polymer ?
#
loop_
_entity_poly.entity_id
_entity_poly.type
_entity_poly.pdbx_seq_one_letter_code
_entity_poly.pdbx_strand_id
1 'polypeptide(L)'
;MSITTATRPHVVCVPAPLQGHINPMLKLAKLLHHKGFHVTFVNTEYIHKRLLRSRGPNSLDGLPDFHFETITDGLPPVDADVSQDIIALAESTTKACLLPLCNLISKLNDTSSSNSDDVLADICVHWWESIGNGFEVKVRQAIKRVGTSRPE
;
A
#
# COMPACT_ATOMS: atom_id res chain seq x y z
N MET A 1 34.03 -6.43 -15.97
CA MET A 1 32.68 -6.98 -16.12
C MET A 1 31.77 -6.20 -15.19
N SER A 2 31.01 -5.25 -15.72
CA SER A 2 30.04 -4.50 -14.92
C SER A 2 28.83 -5.41 -14.69
N ILE A 3 28.62 -5.85 -13.46
CA ILE A 3 27.37 -6.51 -13.07
C ILE A 3 26.32 -5.39 -13.13
N THR A 4 25.54 -5.35 -14.21
CA THR A 4 24.33 -4.55 -14.22
C THR A 4 23.44 -5.13 -13.12
N THR A 5 23.30 -4.41 -12.01
CA THR A 5 22.36 -4.76 -10.95
C THR A 5 20.96 -4.72 -11.57
N ALA A 6 20.43 -5.87 -11.95
CA ALA A 6 19.07 -5.99 -12.45
C ALA A 6 18.15 -5.41 -11.36
N THR A 7 17.45 -4.35 -11.73
CA THR A 7 16.57 -3.61 -10.83
C THR A 7 15.37 -4.53 -10.55
N ARG A 8 15.02 -4.68 -9.25
CA ARG A 8 13.93 -5.56 -8.83
C ARG A 8 12.63 -4.76 -8.87
N PRO A 9 11.62 -5.19 -9.65
CA PRO A 9 10.36 -4.48 -9.71
C PRO A 9 9.72 -4.36 -8.33
N HIS A 10 9.19 -3.18 -8.03
CA HIS A 10 8.56 -2.83 -6.76
C HIS A 10 7.04 -2.85 -6.89
N VAL A 11 6.39 -3.63 -6.02
CA VAL A 11 4.94 -3.72 -5.91
C VAL A 11 4.46 -3.10 -4.60
N VAL A 12 3.40 -2.30 -4.69
CA VAL A 12 2.69 -1.73 -3.53
C VAL A 12 1.34 -2.44 -3.37
N CYS A 13 1.21 -3.25 -2.32
CA CYS A 13 -0.02 -3.98 -2.00
C CYS A 13 -0.85 -3.17 -1.00
N VAL A 14 -2.04 -2.73 -1.43
CA VAL A 14 -3.01 -2.03 -0.57
C VAL A 14 -4.23 -2.94 -0.37
N PRO A 15 -4.27 -3.77 0.70
CA PRO A 15 -5.46 -4.51 1.05
C PRO A 15 -6.57 -3.54 1.40
N ALA A 16 -7.79 -4.00 1.20
CA ALA A 16 -8.91 -3.24 1.70
C ALA A 16 -9.17 -3.48 3.19
N PRO A 17 -9.80 -2.52 3.87
CA PRO A 17 -9.84 -2.49 5.32
C PRO A 17 -10.87 -3.46 5.94
N LEU A 18 -11.30 -4.51 5.22
CA LEU A 18 -12.07 -5.61 5.79
C LEU A 18 -11.19 -6.79 6.19
N GLN A 19 -11.50 -7.34 7.36
CA GLN A 19 -10.76 -8.44 8.00
C GLN A 19 -10.54 -9.65 7.07
N GLY A 20 -11.46 -9.92 6.15
CA GLY A 20 -11.35 -11.03 5.18
C GLY A 20 -10.32 -10.83 4.07
N HIS A 21 -9.93 -9.58 3.75
CA HIS A 21 -9.08 -9.27 2.59
C HIS A 21 -7.60 -9.11 2.94
N ILE A 22 -7.28 -8.77 4.20
CA ILE A 22 -5.90 -8.50 4.63
C ILE A 22 -5.03 -9.76 4.54
N ASN A 23 -5.49 -10.89 5.07
CA ASN A 23 -4.71 -12.13 5.07
C ASN A 23 -4.47 -12.70 3.66
N PRO A 24 -5.48 -12.77 2.76
CA PRO A 24 -5.25 -13.13 1.36
C PRO A 24 -4.24 -12.22 0.66
N MET A 25 -4.36 -10.90 0.83
CA MET A 25 -3.42 -9.95 0.25
C MET A 25 -2.00 -10.15 0.79
N LEU A 26 -1.86 -10.40 2.09
CA LEU A 26 -0.56 -10.65 2.71
C LEU A 26 0.09 -11.94 2.18
N LYS A 27 -0.72 -12.98 1.91
CA LYS A 27 -0.22 -14.21 1.26
C LYS A 27 0.25 -13.91 -0.16
N LEU A 28 -0.51 -13.13 -0.93
CA LEU A 28 -0.12 -12.70 -2.28
C LEU A 28 1.19 -11.90 -2.24
N ALA A 29 1.28 -10.91 -1.35
CA ALA A 29 2.47 -10.10 -1.15
C ALA A 29 3.72 -10.96 -0.86
N LYS A 30 3.58 -11.98 0.00
CA LYS A 30 4.67 -12.94 0.27
C LYS A 30 5.05 -13.77 -0.95
N LEU A 31 4.08 -14.16 -1.79
CA LEU A 31 4.34 -14.89 -3.02
C LEU A 31 5.08 -14.01 -4.05
N LEU A 32 4.69 -12.74 -4.18
CA LEU A 32 5.38 -11.77 -5.04
C LEU A 32 6.82 -11.54 -4.56
N HIS A 33 7.01 -11.36 -3.26
CA HIS A 33 8.35 -11.26 -2.67
C HIS A 33 9.21 -12.49 -3.00
N HIS A 34 8.66 -13.70 -2.83
CA HIS A 34 9.34 -14.93 -3.21
C HIS A 34 9.68 -15.03 -4.71
N LYS A 35 8.92 -14.35 -5.57
CA LYS A 35 9.17 -14.26 -7.02
C LYS A 35 10.19 -13.18 -7.40
N GLY A 36 10.81 -12.50 -6.43
CA GLY A 36 11.87 -11.52 -6.67
C GLY A 36 11.39 -10.08 -6.75
N PHE A 37 10.14 -9.79 -6.38
CA PHE A 37 9.67 -8.40 -6.27
C PHE A 37 10.15 -7.77 -4.95
N HIS A 38 10.41 -6.47 -4.98
CA HIS A 38 10.39 -5.64 -3.78
C HIS A 38 8.92 -5.38 -3.42
N VAL A 39 8.54 -5.49 -2.15
CA VAL A 39 7.14 -5.38 -1.74
C VAL A 39 6.96 -4.34 -0.65
N THR A 40 6.01 -3.43 -0.84
CA THR A 40 5.48 -2.59 0.23
C THR A 40 4.03 -2.95 0.48
N PHE A 41 3.73 -3.42 1.69
CA PHE A 41 2.39 -3.74 2.14
C PHE A 41 1.83 -2.59 2.98
N VAL A 42 0.76 -1.96 2.50
CA VAL A 42 0.19 -0.76 3.13
C VAL A 42 -0.96 -1.16 4.05
N ASN A 43 -0.87 -0.85 5.34
CA ASN A 43 -1.97 -1.00 6.27
C ASN A 43 -2.67 0.35 6.51
N THR A 44 -3.92 0.33 6.98
CA THR A 44 -4.42 1.49 7.72
C THR A 44 -3.79 1.52 9.11
N GLU A 45 -3.68 2.68 9.74
CA GLU A 45 -3.16 2.80 11.11
C GLU A 45 -3.89 1.90 12.10
N TYR A 46 -5.22 1.79 11.99
CA TYR A 46 -6.04 0.90 12.80
C TYR A 46 -5.66 -0.58 12.62
N ILE A 47 -5.53 -1.04 11.37
CA ILE A 47 -5.13 -2.43 11.07
C ILE A 47 -3.70 -2.70 11.55
N HIS A 48 -2.79 -1.75 11.35
CA HIS A 48 -1.40 -1.87 11.81
C HIS A 48 -1.33 -2.07 13.33
N LYS A 49 -2.03 -1.22 14.11
CA LYS A 49 -2.12 -1.34 15.57
C LYS A 49 -2.71 -2.70 16.00
N ARG A 50 -3.77 -3.17 15.34
CA ARG A 50 -4.37 -4.48 15.63
C ARG A 50 -3.44 -5.65 15.35
N LEU A 51 -2.68 -5.58 14.26
CA LEU A 51 -1.70 -6.61 13.93
C LEU A 51 -0.55 -6.66 14.94
N LEU A 52 0.04 -5.51 15.29
CA LEU A 52 1.09 -5.45 16.31
C LEU A 52 0.62 -6.00 17.65
N ARG A 53 -0.61 -5.68 18.05
CA ARG A 53 -1.14 -6.15 19.32
C ARG A 53 -1.45 -7.65 19.33
N SER A 54 -1.93 -8.20 18.22
CA SER A 54 -2.29 -9.63 18.12
C SER A 54 -1.10 -10.54 17.80
N ARG A 55 -0.06 -10.03 17.14
CA ARG A 55 1.10 -10.81 16.65
C ARG A 55 2.42 -10.44 17.31
N GLY A 56 2.44 -9.38 18.12
CA GLY A 56 3.63 -8.87 18.81
C GLY A 56 4.23 -7.61 18.14
N PRO A 57 5.02 -6.82 18.89
CA PRO A 57 5.54 -5.53 18.46
C PRO A 57 6.47 -5.60 17.24
N ASN A 58 7.11 -6.76 17.03
CA ASN A 58 8.09 -6.98 15.96
C ASN A 58 7.46 -7.66 14.72
N SER A 59 6.15 -7.90 14.75
CA SER A 59 5.47 -8.69 13.71
C SER A 59 5.39 -7.99 12.34
N LEU A 60 5.70 -6.70 12.30
CA LEU A 60 5.71 -5.85 11.10
C LEU A 60 7.08 -5.24 10.83
N ASP A 61 8.16 -5.76 11.43
CA ASP A 61 9.54 -5.28 11.22
C ASP A 61 10.05 -5.50 9.79
N GLY A 62 9.28 -6.23 8.97
CA GLY A 62 9.56 -6.42 7.55
C GLY A 62 10.84 -7.20 7.27
N LEU A 63 11.31 -7.11 6.02
CA LEU A 63 12.58 -7.60 5.50
C LEU A 63 13.19 -6.46 4.65
N PRO A 64 14.48 -6.53 4.27
CA PRO A 64 15.12 -5.50 3.46
C PRO A 64 14.41 -5.15 2.14
N ASP A 65 13.60 -6.07 1.62
CA ASP A 65 12.82 -5.96 0.38
C ASP A 65 11.33 -6.29 0.60
N PHE A 66 10.88 -6.30 1.86
CA PHE A 66 9.47 -6.44 2.23
C PHE A 66 9.15 -5.46 3.37
N HIS A 67 8.48 -4.36 3.05
CA HIS A 67 8.17 -3.33 4.05
C HIS A 67 6.68 -3.28 4.36
N PHE A 68 6.38 -2.88 5.59
CA PHE A 68 5.04 -2.46 5.98
C PHE A 68 5.02 -0.94 6.10
N GLU A 69 4.05 -0.31 5.46
CA GLU A 69 3.80 1.13 5.56
C GLU A 69 2.37 1.38 6.05
N THR A 70 2.08 2.58 6.50
CA THR A 70 0.74 2.94 7.01
C THR A 70 0.18 4.18 6.34
N ILE A 71 -1.14 4.17 6.14
CA ILE A 71 -1.93 5.35 5.77
C ILE A 71 -3.08 5.55 6.75
N THR A 72 -3.56 6.78 6.86
CA THR A 72 -4.80 7.07 7.60
C THR A 72 -6.03 6.59 6.83
N ASP A 73 -7.02 6.07 7.55
CA ASP A 73 -8.35 5.73 7.02
C ASP A 73 -9.36 6.89 7.13
N GLY A 74 -8.93 8.04 7.67
CA GLY A 74 -9.74 9.24 7.86
C GLY A 74 -10.72 9.19 9.04
N LEU A 75 -10.74 8.09 9.79
CA LEU A 75 -11.57 7.97 10.98
C LEU A 75 -10.81 8.47 12.23
N PRO A 76 -11.53 8.92 13.28
CA PRO A 76 -10.92 9.20 14.56
C PRO A 76 -10.15 7.98 15.09
N PRO A 77 -9.04 8.17 15.81
CA PRO A 77 -8.34 7.08 16.46
C PRO A 77 -9.26 6.34 17.42
N VAL A 78 -9.37 5.03 17.25
CA VAL A 78 -10.10 4.14 18.16
C VAL A 78 -9.13 3.08 18.69
N ASP A 79 -9.39 2.59 19.90
CA ASP A 79 -8.67 1.45 20.46
C ASP A 79 -8.77 0.22 19.54
N ALA A 80 -7.67 -0.53 19.48
CA ALA A 80 -7.54 -1.70 18.63
C ALA A 80 -8.50 -2.86 19.00
N ASP A 81 -9.18 -2.79 20.15
CA ASP A 81 -10.21 -3.75 20.59
C ASP A 81 -11.59 -3.48 20.00
N VAL A 82 -11.82 -2.25 19.55
CA VAL A 82 -13.15 -1.81 19.14
C VAL A 82 -13.30 -2.09 17.65
N SER A 83 -14.32 -2.87 17.29
CA SER A 83 -14.69 -3.06 15.89
C SER A 83 -15.06 -1.72 15.25
N GLN A 84 -14.42 -1.39 14.13
CA GLN A 84 -14.83 -0.24 13.30
C GLN A 84 -16.17 -0.53 12.62
N ASP A 85 -17.00 0.51 12.54
CA ASP A 85 -18.20 0.50 11.72
C ASP A 85 -17.80 0.38 10.24
N ILE A 86 -18.27 -0.68 9.59
CA ILE A 86 -17.88 -1.02 8.21
C ILE A 86 -18.36 0.05 7.22
N ILE A 87 -19.54 0.63 7.44
CA ILE A 87 -20.13 1.64 6.56
C ILE A 87 -19.34 2.94 6.68
N ALA A 88 -19.09 3.40 7.91
CA ALA A 88 -18.28 4.59 8.15
C ALA A 88 -16.85 4.43 7.62
N LEU A 89 -16.25 3.26 7.79
CA LEU A 89 -14.93 2.93 7.28
C LEU A 89 -14.88 2.95 5.75
N ALA A 90 -15.86 2.34 5.09
CA ALA A 90 -15.96 2.37 3.64
C ALA A 90 -16.06 3.81 3.14
N GLU A 91 -17.01 4.59 3.66
CA GLU A 91 -17.22 5.99 3.28
C GLU A 91 -15.97 6.85 3.51
N SER A 92 -15.34 6.74 4.68
CA SER A 92 -14.15 7.51 5.03
C SER A 92 -12.98 7.16 4.13
N THR A 93 -12.73 5.87 3.90
CA THR A 93 -11.64 5.37 3.05
C THR A 93 -11.75 5.94 1.62
N THR A 94 -12.97 6.04 1.06
CA THR A 94 -13.19 6.58 -0.29
C THR A 94 -12.77 8.05 -0.43
N LYS A 95 -12.85 8.83 0.66
CA LYS A 95 -12.58 10.27 0.68
C LYS A 95 -11.16 10.58 1.16
N ALA A 96 -10.70 9.86 2.16
CA ALA A 96 -9.50 10.20 2.93
C ALA A 96 -8.24 9.46 2.49
N CYS A 97 -8.33 8.25 1.91
CA CYS A 97 -7.13 7.45 1.64
C CYS A 97 -6.40 7.82 0.34
N LEU A 98 -7.05 8.51 -0.61
CA LEU A 98 -6.43 8.81 -1.90
C LEU A 98 -5.17 9.66 -1.76
N LEU A 99 -5.27 10.79 -1.04
CA LEU A 99 -4.16 11.72 -0.88
C LEU A 99 -2.98 11.10 -0.10
N PRO A 100 -3.19 10.46 1.07
CA PRO A 100 -2.15 9.72 1.78
C PRO A 100 -1.49 8.63 0.91
N LEU A 101 -2.28 7.89 0.12
CA LEU A 101 -1.74 6.86 -0.76
C LEU A 101 -0.86 7.46 -1.86
N CYS A 102 -1.30 8.54 -2.51
CA CYS A 102 -0.50 9.25 -3.51
C CYS A 102 0.81 9.77 -2.90
N ASN A 103 0.75 10.37 -1.70
CA ASN A 103 1.94 10.86 -1.01
C ASN A 103 2.92 9.73 -0.67
N LEU A 104 2.40 8.57 -0.23
CA LEU A 104 3.21 7.39 0.02
C LEU A 104 3.89 6.90 -1.26
N ILE A 105 3.15 6.81 -2.37
CA ILE A 105 3.70 6.39 -3.66
C ILE A 105 4.80 7.36 -4.12
N SER A 106 4.58 8.67 -4.01
CA SER A 106 5.62 9.68 -4.33
C SER A 106 6.87 9.49 -3.47
N LYS A 107 6.72 9.31 -2.15
CA LYS A 107 7.84 9.03 -1.23
C LYS A 107 8.62 7.78 -1.66
N LEU A 108 7.93 6.69 -2.01
CA LEU A 108 8.56 5.45 -2.44
C LEU A 108 9.34 5.65 -3.74
N ASN A 109 8.78 6.40 -4.69
CA ASN A 109 9.44 6.74 -5.95
C ASN A 109 10.71 7.59 -5.73
N ASP A 110 10.65 8.60 -4.86
CA ASP A 110 11.81 9.44 -4.54
C ASP A 110 12.95 8.64 -3.92
N THR A 111 12.61 7.62 -3.11
CA THR A 111 13.59 6.74 -2.46
C THR A 111 14.24 5.78 -3.46
N SER A 112 13.57 5.46 -4.57
CA SER A 112 14.06 4.59 -5.65
C SER A 112 14.95 5.29 -6.70
N SER A 113 15.17 6.60 -6.59
CA SER A 113 15.81 7.48 -7.58
C SER A 113 17.29 7.21 -7.94
N SER A 114 17.85 6.05 -7.56
CA SER A 114 19.11 5.54 -8.13
C SER A 114 18.92 4.59 -9.32
N ASN A 115 17.71 4.12 -9.62
CA ASN A 115 17.42 3.38 -10.86
C ASN A 115 15.95 3.55 -11.27
N SER A 116 15.75 4.38 -12.27
CA SER A 116 14.47 4.68 -12.92
C SER A 116 13.84 3.43 -13.56
N ASP A 117 12.54 3.23 -13.29
CA ASP A 117 11.54 2.44 -14.04
C ASP A 117 10.80 1.30 -13.29
N ASP A 118 11.07 1.07 -12.01
CA ASP A 118 10.75 -0.22 -11.39
C ASP A 118 9.43 -0.36 -10.61
N VAL A 119 8.61 0.68 -10.41
CA VAL A 119 7.37 0.51 -9.63
C VAL A 119 6.23 -0.05 -10.50
N LEU A 120 6.19 -1.37 -10.65
CA LEU A 120 4.97 -2.08 -11.02
C LEU A 120 3.99 -2.06 -9.83
N ALA A 121 3.30 -0.95 -9.67
CA ALA A 121 2.20 -0.84 -8.73
C ALA A 121 1.00 -1.67 -9.24
N ASP A 122 1.02 -2.99 -9.06
CA ASP A 122 -0.22 -3.76 -9.06
C ASP A 122 -0.93 -3.51 -7.72
N ILE A 123 -1.63 -2.38 -7.70
CA ILE A 123 -2.47 -2.02 -6.58
C ILE A 123 -3.72 -2.89 -6.70
N CYS A 124 -3.72 -3.99 -5.97
CA CYS A 124 -4.89 -4.85 -5.90
C CYS A 124 -5.96 -4.19 -5.00
N VAL A 125 -6.56 -3.11 -5.50
CA VAL A 125 -7.78 -2.52 -4.96
C VAL A 125 -8.94 -3.29 -5.57
N HIS A 126 -9.23 -4.52 -5.14
CA HIS A 126 -10.44 -5.26 -5.56
C HIS A 126 -11.76 -4.58 -5.05
N TRP A 127 -11.65 -3.33 -4.62
CA TRP A 127 -12.67 -2.52 -3.95
C TRP A 127 -13.18 -1.35 -4.79
N TRP A 128 -12.53 -1.05 -5.90
CA TRP A 128 -12.94 0.00 -6.82
C TRP A 128 -14.36 -0.19 -7.38
N GLU A 129 -14.84 -1.43 -7.50
CA GLU A 129 -16.24 -1.70 -7.86
C GLU A 129 -17.23 -1.18 -6.80
N SER A 130 -16.86 -1.20 -5.51
CA SER A 130 -17.67 -0.62 -4.42
C SER A 130 -17.49 0.89 -4.25
N ILE A 131 -16.37 1.46 -4.72
CA ILE A 131 -16.01 2.88 -4.54
C ILE A 131 -16.39 3.73 -5.78
N GLY A 132 -16.74 3.07 -6.89
CA GLY A 132 -17.00 3.67 -8.18
C GLY A 132 -15.72 3.84 -9.00
N ASN A 133 -15.81 3.54 -10.31
CA ASN A 133 -14.71 3.56 -11.29
C ASN A 133 -13.87 4.86 -11.29
N GLY A 134 -14.42 5.97 -10.79
CA GLY A 134 -13.72 7.25 -10.70
C GLY A 134 -12.51 7.26 -9.76
N PHE A 135 -12.48 6.44 -8.71
CA PHE A 135 -11.34 6.39 -7.79
C PHE A 135 -10.13 5.66 -8.41
N GLU A 136 -10.37 4.53 -9.07
CA GLU A 136 -9.32 3.77 -9.76
C GLU A 136 -8.68 4.59 -10.88
N VAL A 137 -9.48 5.29 -11.69
CA VAL A 137 -8.98 6.21 -12.70
C VAL A 137 -8.14 7.33 -12.07
N LYS A 138 -8.55 7.89 -10.93
CA LYS A 138 -7.78 8.92 -10.21
C LYS A 138 -6.46 8.38 -9.66
N VAL A 139 -6.44 7.18 -9.10
CA VAL A 139 -5.22 6.53 -8.61
C VAL A 139 -4.27 6.23 -9.78
N ARG A 140 -4.77 5.62 -10.86
CA ARG A 140 -3.98 5.38 -12.08
C ARG A 140 -3.45 6.69 -12.69
N GLN A 141 -4.25 7.74 -12.73
CA GLN A 141 -3.80 9.06 -13.19
C GLN A 141 -2.78 9.68 -12.24
N ALA A 142 -2.95 9.55 -10.92
CA ALA A 142 -2.01 10.06 -9.94
C ALA A 142 -0.66 9.35 -10.06
N ILE A 143 -0.66 8.02 -10.19
CA ILE A 143 0.56 7.22 -10.42
C ILE A 143 1.24 7.61 -11.72
N LYS A 144 0.47 7.73 -12.83
CA LYS A 144 1.01 8.19 -14.11
C LYS A 144 1.61 9.60 -14.01
N ARG A 145 0.95 10.53 -13.31
CA ARG A 145 1.45 11.90 -13.10
C ARG A 145 2.73 11.95 -12.28
N VAL A 146 2.83 11.13 -11.24
CA VAL A 146 4.05 11.01 -10.44
C VAL A 146 5.18 10.40 -11.27
N GLY A 147 4.89 9.48 -12.20
CA GLY A 147 5.88 8.93 -13.13
C GLY A 147 6.33 9.87 -14.26
N THR A 148 5.58 10.93 -14.59
CA THR A 148 5.86 11.83 -15.72
C THR A 148 6.28 13.25 -15.34
N SER A 149 6.32 13.61 -14.06
CA SER A 149 6.66 14.97 -13.62
C SER A 149 8.17 15.13 -13.43
N ARG A 150 8.90 15.25 -14.55
CA ARG A 150 10.24 15.86 -14.56
C ARG A 150 10.13 17.27 -15.16
N PRO A 151 10.62 18.34 -14.51
CA PRO A 151 10.88 19.59 -15.20
C PRO A 151 12.06 19.41 -16.16
N GLU A 152 11.98 20.06 -17.33
CA GLU A 152 13.02 20.14 -18.36
C GLU A 152 14.33 20.75 -17.83
#